data_AF-A0A239IUR8-F1
#
_entry.id   AF-A0A239IUR8-F1
#
_cell.length_a   1.000
_cell.length_b   1.000
_cell.length_c   1.000
_cell.angle_alpha   90.00
_cell.angle_beta   90.00
_cell.angle_gamma   90.00
#
_symmetry.space_group_name_H-M   'P 1'
#
loop_
_entity.id
_entity.type
_entity.pdbx_description
1 polymer ?
#
loop_
_entity_poly.entity_id
_entity_poly.type
_entity_poly.pdbx_seq_one_letter_code
_entity_poly.pdbx_strand_id
1 'polypeptide(L)'
;MTPKIFVSALAAAKLPSVFNPWRDRCSIHDRRDAAARRRSNLQAMLEAALDAHVETIWIARDLGYRGGRRTGVPLTDEVHLTHASALMGGIALERATQGPEIAERTAAIVWQVLGRIGQPVMLWNVFPFHPHDADDPMSNRCHSRAEREETWPLLQALVSMVQPKRIVAIGRDAHLALAGLETEVTAIRHPSYGGQREFIEGMFDLYGISDDDSQTPELPLSPRYAAAASSALA
;
A
#
# COMPACT_ATOMS: atom_id res chain seq x y z
N MET A 1 -9.97 8.33 -14.40
CA MET A 1 -10.21 8.97 -13.08
C MET A 1 -8.88 9.54 -12.61
N THR A 2 -8.84 10.73 -12.01
CA THR A 2 -7.57 11.29 -11.48
C THR A 2 -7.29 10.79 -10.06
N PRO A 3 -6.03 10.81 -9.58
CA PRO A 3 -5.69 10.46 -8.19
C PRO A 3 -6.54 11.19 -7.15
N LYS A 4 -6.73 12.51 -7.32
CA LYS A 4 -7.56 13.32 -6.42
C LYS A 4 -9.02 12.86 -6.35
N ILE A 5 -9.63 12.54 -7.49
CA ILE A 5 -11.03 12.06 -7.55
C ILE A 5 -11.11 10.67 -6.90
N PHE A 6 -10.15 9.80 -7.16
CA PHE A 6 -10.08 8.47 -6.57
C PHE A 6 -9.96 8.50 -5.03
N VAL A 7 -9.03 9.30 -4.51
CA VAL A 7 -8.87 9.48 -3.06
C VAL A 7 -10.13 10.08 -2.42
N SER A 8 -10.82 10.99 -3.12
CA SER A 8 -12.09 11.55 -2.65
C SER A 8 -13.20 10.48 -2.59
N ALA A 9 -13.28 9.59 -3.58
CA ALA A 9 -14.23 8.48 -3.60
C ALA A 9 -13.95 7.47 -2.47
N LEU A 10 -12.67 7.13 -2.23
CA LEU A 10 -12.26 6.31 -1.09
C LEU A 10 -12.68 6.93 0.24
N ALA A 11 -12.42 8.22 0.44
CA ALA A 11 -12.73 8.93 1.67
C ALA A 11 -14.25 9.07 1.94
N ALA A 12 -15.08 8.93 0.91
CA ALA A 12 -16.53 9.00 1.06
C ALA A 12 -17.15 7.70 1.64
N ALA A 13 -16.48 6.55 1.46
CA ALA A 13 -16.99 5.26 1.88
C ALA A 13 -17.05 5.13 3.41
N LYS A 14 -18.14 4.55 3.92
CA LYS A 14 -18.34 4.27 5.34
C LYS A 14 -19.12 2.96 5.50
N LEU A 15 -18.52 1.99 6.17
CA LEU A 15 -19.10 0.68 6.43
C LEU A 15 -19.11 0.41 7.95
N PRO A 16 -20.03 -0.44 8.45
CA PRO A 16 -20.04 -0.84 9.86
C PRO A 16 -18.81 -1.69 10.21
N SER A 17 -18.20 -1.45 11.37
CA SER A 17 -17.03 -2.18 11.87
C SER A 17 -15.86 -2.24 10.88
N VAL A 18 -15.66 -1.12 10.18
CA VAL A 18 -14.57 -0.90 9.23
C VAL A 18 -13.99 0.48 9.51
N PHE A 19 -12.67 0.55 9.64
CA PHE A 19 -11.93 1.80 9.71
C PHE A 19 -11.45 2.19 8.32
N ASN A 20 -11.91 3.33 7.81
CA ASN A 20 -11.45 3.91 6.56
C ASN A 20 -10.33 4.93 6.85
N PRO A 21 -9.06 4.64 6.50
CA PRO A 21 -7.93 5.52 6.83
C PRO A 21 -8.03 6.91 6.19
N TRP A 22 -8.72 7.05 5.07
CA TRP A 22 -8.85 8.34 4.38
C TRP A 22 -10.04 9.17 4.87
N ARG A 23 -10.87 8.62 5.76
CA ARG A 23 -12.05 9.26 6.33
C ARG A 23 -11.94 9.43 7.85
N ASP A 24 -11.60 8.35 8.53
CA ASP A 24 -11.76 8.20 9.96
C ASP A 24 -10.52 8.64 10.74
N ARG A 25 -10.75 8.99 12.01
CA ARG A 25 -9.72 9.36 12.97
C ARG A 25 -9.83 8.47 14.20
N CYS A 26 -8.76 7.74 14.51
CA CYS A 26 -8.60 7.01 15.76
C CYS A 26 -8.39 7.98 16.92
N SER A 27 -9.24 7.93 17.95
CA SER A 27 -9.12 8.82 19.13
C SER A 27 -7.86 8.60 19.96
N ILE A 28 -7.19 7.46 19.81
CA ILE A 28 -6.06 7.05 20.65
C ILE A 28 -4.72 7.41 19.99
N HIS A 29 -4.57 7.05 18.71
CA HIS A 29 -3.28 7.09 18.03
C HIS A 29 -3.15 8.20 16.99
N ASP A 30 -4.25 8.80 16.52
CA ASP A 30 -4.18 9.71 15.40
C ASP A 30 -3.91 11.15 15.82
N ARG A 31 -3.19 11.87 14.96
CA ARG A 31 -3.16 13.33 14.99
C ARG A 31 -4.53 13.89 14.59
N ARG A 32 -4.78 15.16 14.91
CA ARG A 32 -6.07 15.83 14.60
C ARG A 32 -6.40 15.80 13.10
N ASP A 33 -5.39 15.92 12.25
CA ASP A 33 -5.44 15.98 10.79
C ASP A 33 -5.08 14.65 10.10
N ALA A 34 -5.08 13.53 10.84
CA ALA A 34 -4.60 12.23 10.35
C ALA A 34 -5.22 11.77 9.02
N ALA A 35 -6.55 11.83 8.90
CA ALA A 35 -7.23 11.45 7.66
C ALA A 35 -6.79 12.33 6.47
N ALA A 36 -6.52 13.63 6.70
CA ALA A 36 -6.02 14.53 5.66
C ALA A 36 -4.60 14.15 5.24
N ARG A 37 -3.70 13.86 6.21
CA ARG A 37 -2.34 13.38 5.93
C ARG A 37 -2.34 12.10 5.11
N ARG A 38 -3.18 11.12 5.49
CA ARG A 38 -3.30 9.85 4.74
C ARG A 38 -3.83 10.06 3.32
N ARG A 39 -4.75 11.01 3.10
CA ARG A 39 -5.21 11.38 1.75
C ARG A 39 -4.10 12.01 0.93
N SER A 40 -3.34 12.95 1.49
CA SER A 40 -2.19 13.56 0.82
C SER A 40 -1.13 12.52 0.47
N ASN A 41 -0.78 11.63 1.41
CA ASN A 41 0.16 10.53 1.18
C ASN A 41 -0.29 9.65 0.01
N LEU A 42 -1.55 9.17 0.03
CA LEU A 42 -2.04 8.30 -1.04
C LEU A 42 -2.10 9.03 -2.39
N GLN A 43 -2.52 10.30 -2.41
CA GLN A 43 -2.54 11.07 -3.64
C GLN A 43 -1.13 11.22 -4.22
N ALA A 44 -0.13 11.55 -3.41
CA ALA A 44 1.27 11.64 -3.83
C ALA A 44 1.82 10.30 -4.35
N MET A 45 1.50 9.19 -3.68
CA MET A 45 1.88 7.84 -4.13
C MET A 45 1.29 7.52 -5.51
N LEU A 46 0.00 7.83 -5.71
CA LEU A 46 -0.68 7.58 -7.00
C LEU A 46 -0.11 8.46 -8.11
N GLU A 47 0.10 9.75 -7.85
CA GLU A 47 0.71 10.68 -8.81
C GLU A 47 2.11 10.20 -9.21
N ALA A 48 2.95 9.84 -8.24
CA ALA A 48 4.28 9.30 -8.51
C ALA A 48 4.25 7.96 -9.27
N ALA A 49 3.27 7.10 -8.99
CA ALA A 49 3.10 5.83 -9.72
C ALA A 49 2.75 6.04 -11.19
N LEU A 50 1.88 7.03 -11.47
CA LEU A 50 1.53 7.39 -12.84
C LEU A 50 2.69 8.04 -13.58
N ASP A 51 3.40 8.97 -12.93
CA ASP A 51 4.57 9.64 -13.51
C ASP A 51 5.70 8.65 -13.83
N ALA A 52 5.94 7.68 -12.94
CA ALA A 52 6.92 6.62 -13.12
C ALA A 52 6.46 5.48 -14.07
N HIS A 53 5.22 5.53 -14.57
CA HIS A 53 4.62 4.49 -15.42
C HIS A 53 4.74 3.09 -14.80
N VAL A 54 4.39 2.97 -13.52
CA VAL A 54 4.48 1.71 -12.77
C VAL A 54 3.77 0.58 -13.51
N GLU A 55 4.52 -0.47 -13.85
CA GLU A 55 4.00 -1.57 -14.65
C GLU A 55 3.40 -2.72 -13.82
N THR A 56 3.59 -2.71 -12.50
CA THR A 56 3.14 -3.78 -11.60
C THR A 56 2.40 -3.25 -10.38
N ILE A 57 1.26 -3.88 -10.05
CA ILE A 57 0.56 -3.69 -8.77
C ILE A 57 0.67 -4.95 -7.92
N TRP A 58 1.05 -4.83 -6.66
CA TRP A 58 0.91 -5.92 -5.68
C TRP A 58 -0.35 -5.72 -4.86
N ILE A 59 -1.20 -6.73 -4.81
CA ILE A 59 -2.50 -6.67 -4.17
C ILE A 59 -2.59 -7.74 -3.10
N ALA A 60 -2.69 -7.32 -1.84
CA ALA A 60 -3.03 -8.17 -0.71
C ALA A 60 -4.53 -8.12 -0.38
N ARG A 61 -4.95 -8.74 0.72
CA ARG A 61 -6.37 -8.93 1.02
C ARG A 61 -7.05 -7.67 1.58
N ASP A 62 -6.65 -7.21 2.76
CA ASP A 62 -7.23 -6.08 3.51
C ASP A 62 -6.14 -5.36 4.31
N LEU A 63 -6.42 -4.12 4.76
CA LEU A 63 -5.47 -3.39 5.60
C LEU A 63 -5.43 -3.97 7.02
N GLY A 64 -4.23 -4.12 7.57
CA GLY A 64 -4.02 -4.46 8.98
C GLY A 64 -4.01 -3.22 9.88
N TYR A 65 -4.38 -3.39 11.15
CA TYR A 65 -4.47 -2.28 12.10
C TYR A 65 -3.14 -1.58 12.43
N ARG A 66 -2.00 -2.25 12.19
CA ARG A 66 -0.64 -1.74 12.41
C ARG A 66 0.02 -1.17 11.16
N GLY A 67 -0.44 -1.55 9.97
CA GLY A 67 0.09 -1.09 8.69
C GLY A 67 -0.74 0.05 8.09
N GLY A 68 -1.29 -0.19 6.90
CA GLY A 68 -1.96 0.83 6.08
C GLY A 68 -3.13 1.54 6.74
N ARG A 69 -3.76 0.97 7.78
CA ARG A 69 -4.73 1.70 8.60
C ARG A 69 -4.12 2.98 9.21
N ARG A 70 -2.87 2.90 9.68
CA ARG A 70 -2.16 3.99 10.35
C ARG A 70 -1.55 4.96 9.33
N THR A 71 -0.93 4.45 8.28
CA THR A 71 -0.13 5.23 7.32
C THR A 71 -0.95 5.77 6.14
N GLY A 72 -2.05 5.11 5.79
CA GLY A 72 -2.81 5.37 4.55
C GLY A 72 -2.11 4.86 3.30
N VAL A 73 -0.97 4.18 3.46
CA VAL A 73 -0.18 3.59 2.37
C VAL A 73 -0.32 2.06 2.47
N PRO A 74 -0.88 1.40 1.45
CA PRO A 74 -1.07 -0.05 1.45
C PRO A 74 0.23 -0.83 1.70
N LEU A 75 0.12 -1.97 2.41
CA LEU A 75 1.24 -2.86 2.75
C LEU A 75 2.46 -2.15 3.38
N THR A 76 2.24 -1.00 4.02
CA THR A 76 3.30 -0.14 4.56
C THR A 76 2.97 0.27 5.99
N ASP A 77 3.88 -0.05 6.90
CA ASP A 77 3.82 0.39 8.29
C ASP A 77 4.59 1.71 8.50
N GLU A 78 4.64 2.19 9.73
CA GLU A 78 5.26 3.49 10.01
C GLU A 78 6.79 3.46 9.86
N VAL A 79 7.42 2.31 10.13
CA VAL A 79 8.88 2.12 10.00
C VAL A 79 9.31 2.18 8.54
N HIS A 80 8.47 1.74 7.62
CA HIS A 80 8.79 1.69 6.19
C HIS A 80 8.27 2.89 5.39
N LEU A 81 7.70 3.92 6.04
CA LEU A 81 7.16 5.08 5.34
C LEU A 81 8.24 5.84 4.54
N THR A 82 9.44 5.99 5.10
CA THR A 82 10.59 6.61 4.40
C THR A 82 11.08 5.76 3.22
N HIS A 83 11.01 4.43 3.34
CA HIS A 83 11.36 3.52 2.23
C HIS A 83 10.35 3.66 1.09
N ALA A 84 9.06 3.80 1.39
CA ALA A 84 8.01 4.07 0.40
C ALA A 84 8.22 5.41 -0.30
N SER A 85 8.58 6.45 0.44
CA SER A 85 8.96 7.75 -0.12
C SER A 85 10.10 7.61 -1.13
N ALA A 86 11.19 6.93 -0.73
CA ALA A 86 12.37 6.78 -1.57
C ALA A 86 12.10 5.93 -2.83
N LEU A 87 11.37 4.81 -2.71
CA LEU A 87 11.01 3.95 -3.84
C LEU A 87 10.19 4.70 -4.89
N MET A 88 9.41 5.69 -4.48
CA MET A 88 8.56 6.52 -5.35
C MET A 88 9.20 7.87 -5.71
N GLY A 89 10.54 7.95 -5.72
CA GLY A 89 11.26 9.15 -6.19
C GLY A 89 11.39 10.28 -5.15
N GLY A 90 11.29 9.94 -3.86
CA GLY A 90 11.50 10.86 -2.74
C GLY A 90 10.29 11.75 -2.44
N ILE A 91 9.07 11.29 -2.74
CA ILE A 91 7.85 12.04 -2.41
C ILE A 91 7.68 12.22 -0.89
N ALA A 92 7.16 13.36 -0.47
CA ALA A 92 6.93 13.62 0.95
C ALA A 92 5.76 12.76 1.47
N LEU A 93 6.04 11.86 2.41
CA LEU A 93 5.05 11.07 3.12
C LEU A 93 5.07 11.43 4.61
N GLU A 94 3.91 11.77 5.16
CA GLU A 94 3.79 12.26 6.52
C GLU A 94 3.13 11.23 7.44
N ARG A 95 3.70 11.04 8.64
CA ARG A 95 3.09 10.16 9.66
C ARG A 95 1.80 10.78 10.19
N ALA A 96 0.71 10.02 10.09
CA ALA A 96 -0.63 10.46 10.52
C ALA A 96 -0.91 10.25 12.02
N THR A 97 -0.02 9.57 12.73
CA THR A 97 -0.19 9.16 14.13
C THR A 97 0.79 9.88 15.06
N GLN A 98 0.49 9.80 16.36
CA GLN A 98 1.32 10.26 17.47
C GLN A 98 1.95 9.10 18.23
N GLY A 99 3.02 9.39 18.97
CA GLY A 99 3.78 8.39 19.71
C GLY A 99 4.84 7.68 18.84
N PRO A 100 5.37 6.54 19.33
CA PRO A 100 6.39 5.77 18.64
C PRO A 100 5.85 5.11 17.37
N GLU A 101 6.75 4.82 16.45
CA GLU A 101 6.43 4.09 15.23
C GLU A 101 6.08 2.63 15.53
N ILE A 102 5.08 2.13 14.80
CA ILE A 102 4.63 0.75 14.91
C ILE A 102 5.05 -0.03 13.67
N ALA A 103 5.68 -1.17 13.92
CA ALA A 103 6.03 -2.15 12.90
C ALA A 103 4.90 -3.19 12.69
N GLU A 104 4.75 -3.64 11.45
CA GLU A 104 3.89 -4.75 11.03
C GLU A 104 4.75 -5.84 10.36
N ARG A 105 4.59 -7.10 10.82
CA ARG A 105 5.41 -8.23 10.33
C ARG A 105 5.32 -8.42 8.81
N THR A 106 4.12 -8.33 8.25
CA THR A 106 3.91 -8.46 6.80
C THR A 106 4.61 -7.33 6.04
N ALA A 107 4.48 -6.08 6.50
CA ALA A 107 5.16 -4.94 5.90
C ALA A 107 6.68 -5.12 5.92
N ALA A 108 7.27 -5.56 7.04
CA ALA A 108 8.71 -5.80 7.13
C ALA A 108 9.24 -6.76 6.04
N ILE A 109 8.51 -7.85 5.78
CA ILE A 109 8.91 -8.82 4.75
C ILE A 109 8.68 -8.26 3.34
N VAL A 110 7.56 -7.56 3.10
CA VAL A 110 7.28 -6.89 1.82
C VAL A 110 8.37 -5.87 1.49
N TRP A 111 8.76 -5.04 2.45
CA TRP A 111 9.77 -3.99 2.26
C TRP A 111 11.19 -4.54 2.17
N GLN A 112 11.50 -5.66 2.82
CA GLN A 112 12.74 -6.40 2.56
C GLN A 112 12.87 -6.79 1.08
N VAL A 113 11.80 -7.35 0.50
CA VAL A 113 11.77 -7.76 -0.92
C VAL A 113 11.79 -6.55 -1.85
N LEU A 114 10.99 -5.52 -1.59
CA LEU A 114 10.98 -4.30 -2.40
C LEU A 114 12.34 -3.59 -2.40
N GLY A 115 13.06 -3.61 -1.28
CA GLY A 115 14.41 -3.07 -1.20
C GLY A 115 15.40 -3.76 -2.14
N ARG A 116 15.23 -5.07 -2.37
CA ARG A 116 16.03 -5.86 -3.32
C ARG A 116 15.57 -5.71 -4.77
N ILE A 117 14.27 -5.51 -4.99
CA ILE A 117 13.71 -5.23 -6.32
C ILE A 117 14.13 -3.86 -6.82
N GLY A 118 14.17 -2.87 -5.93
CA GLY A 118 14.70 -1.56 -6.23
C GLY A 118 14.05 -0.88 -7.43
N GLN A 119 12.74 -1.07 -7.65
CA GLN A 119 12.00 -0.33 -8.68
C GLN A 119 10.58 -0.01 -8.21
N PRO A 120 9.95 1.07 -8.71
CA PRO A 120 8.60 1.47 -8.31
C PRO A 120 7.56 0.37 -8.52
N VAL A 121 6.81 0.06 -7.46
CA VAL A 121 5.68 -0.88 -7.47
C VAL A 121 4.51 -0.22 -6.75
N MET A 122 3.30 -0.33 -7.31
CA MET A 122 2.11 0.15 -6.64
C MET A 122 1.61 -0.94 -5.68
N LEU A 123 1.47 -0.61 -4.41
CA LEU A 123 0.92 -1.53 -3.41
C LEU A 123 -0.57 -1.24 -3.20
N TRP A 124 -1.38 -2.28 -3.08
CA TRP A 124 -2.83 -2.15 -2.84
C TRP A 124 -3.43 -3.35 -2.09
N ASN A 125 -4.74 -3.27 -1.83
CA ASN A 125 -5.52 -4.33 -1.19
C ASN A 125 -6.86 -4.54 -1.92
N VAL A 126 -7.32 -5.78 -2.01
CA VAL A 126 -8.64 -6.14 -2.57
C VAL A 126 -9.74 -5.35 -1.87
N PHE A 127 -9.75 -5.38 -0.55
CA PHE A 127 -10.57 -4.50 0.27
C PHE A 127 -9.69 -3.36 0.80
N PRO A 128 -9.95 -2.10 0.42
CA PRO A 128 -9.01 -1.01 0.64
C PRO A 128 -9.00 -0.49 2.09
N PHE A 129 -9.85 -1.00 2.97
CA PHE A 129 -10.01 -0.50 4.34
C PHE A 129 -9.56 -1.54 5.38
N HIS A 130 -9.62 -1.17 6.66
CA HIS A 130 -9.32 -2.06 7.78
C HIS A 130 -10.62 -2.57 8.41
N PRO A 131 -11.02 -3.82 8.12
CA PRO A 131 -12.14 -4.46 8.80
C PRO A 131 -11.71 -4.97 10.19
N HIS A 132 -12.56 -4.75 11.18
CA HIS A 132 -12.31 -5.14 12.57
C HIS A 132 -13.56 -5.74 13.22
N ASP A 133 -13.38 -6.47 14.32
CA ASP A 133 -14.48 -6.95 15.15
C ASP A 133 -15.25 -5.77 15.77
N ALA A 134 -16.57 -5.89 15.91
CA ALA A 134 -17.42 -4.78 16.32
C ALA A 134 -17.01 -4.18 17.68
N ASP A 135 -16.59 -5.03 18.61
CA ASP A 135 -16.22 -4.66 19.98
C ASP A 135 -14.71 -4.39 20.15
N ASP A 136 -13.90 -4.64 19.11
CA ASP A 136 -12.45 -4.38 19.13
C ASP A 136 -11.96 -3.70 17.85
N PRO A 137 -11.93 -2.36 17.80
CA PRO A 137 -11.39 -1.59 16.68
C PRO A 137 -9.88 -1.77 16.40
N MET A 138 -9.16 -2.53 17.24
CA MET A 138 -7.74 -2.85 17.09
C MET A 138 -7.50 -4.32 16.74
N SER A 139 -8.56 -5.10 16.51
CA SER A 139 -8.50 -6.44 15.95
C SER A 139 -8.34 -6.42 14.42
N ASN A 140 -7.97 -7.56 13.85
CA ASN A 140 -8.05 -7.79 12.41
C ASN A 140 -9.05 -8.92 12.17
N ARG A 141 -10.03 -8.68 11.30
CA ARG A 141 -10.85 -9.74 10.70
C ARG A 141 -10.65 -9.77 9.19
N CYS A 142 -11.14 -10.80 8.53
CA CYS A 142 -11.24 -10.78 7.07
C CYS A 142 -12.40 -9.87 6.66
N HIS A 143 -12.26 -9.16 5.54
CA HIS A 143 -13.42 -8.56 4.89
C HIS A 143 -14.41 -9.65 4.43
N SER A 144 -15.68 -9.32 4.47
CA SER A 144 -16.75 -10.15 3.94
C SER A 144 -16.89 -9.97 2.42
N ARG A 145 -17.59 -10.91 1.78
CA ARG A 145 -17.89 -10.81 0.35
C ARG A 145 -18.67 -9.53 0.00
N ALA A 146 -19.64 -9.15 0.84
CA ALA A 146 -20.46 -7.96 0.62
C ALA A 146 -19.62 -6.67 0.70
N GLU A 147 -18.72 -6.56 1.69
CA GLU A 147 -17.81 -5.41 1.81
C GLU A 147 -16.85 -5.29 0.62
N ARG A 148 -16.35 -6.43 0.12
CA ARG A 148 -15.56 -6.46 -1.11
C ARG A 148 -16.38 -5.98 -2.31
N GLU A 149 -17.59 -6.49 -2.49
CA GLU A 149 -18.46 -6.14 -3.62
C GLU A 149 -18.85 -4.65 -3.60
N GLU A 150 -19.11 -4.09 -2.42
CA GLU A 150 -19.41 -2.66 -2.24
C GLU A 150 -18.23 -1.75 -2.63
N THR A 151 -17.00 -2.21 -2.41
CA THR A 151 -15.78 -1.45 -2.71
C THR A 151 -15.11 -1.83 -4.03
N TRP A 152 -15.59 -2.87 -4.71
CA TRP A 152 -15.01 -3.39 -5.94
C TRP A 152 -14.83 -2.34 -7.06
N PRO A 153 -15.78 -1.40 -7.28
CA PRO A 153 -15.59 -0.34 -8.27
C PRO A 153 -14.37 0.54 -8.00
N LEU A 154 -13.92 0.66 -6.75
CA LEU A 154 -12.69 1.39 -6.41
C LEU A 154 -11.47 0.63 -6.91
N LEU A 155 -11.41 -0.69 -6.71
CA LEU A 155 -10.31 -1.49 -7.24
C LEU A 155 -10.26 -1.41 -8.77
N GLN A 156 -11.41 -1.54 -9.45
CA GLN A 156 -11.48 -1.40 -10.90
C GLN A 156 -11.00 -0.02 -11.36
N ALA A 157 -11.43 1.05 -10.68
CA ALA A 157 -10.98 2.41 -10.98
C ALA A 157 -9.46 2.59 -10.78
N LEU A 158 -8.86 1.95 -9.78
CA LEU A 158 -7.42 1.95 -9.59
C LEU A 158 -6.70 1.24 -10.74
N VAL A 159 -7.12 0.01 -11.07
CA VAL A 159 -6.51 -0.78 -12.16
C VAL A 159 -6.64 -0.04 -13.50
N SER A 160 -7.80 0.55 -13.78
CA SER A 160 -8.00 1.37 -14.98
C SER A 160 -7.19 2.66 -14.99
N MET A 161 -6.87 3.23 -13.82
CA MET A 161 -6.05 4.44 -13.72
C MET A 161 -4.56 4.15 -13.90
N VAL A 162 -4.06 3.10 -13.25
CA VAL A 162 -2.63 2.72 -13.27
C VAL A 162 -2.28 1.96 -14.56
N GLN A 163 -3.23 1.21 -15.13
CA GLN A 163 -3.04 0.37 -16.32
C GLN A 163 -1.81 -0.54 -16.23
N PRO A 164 -1.67 -1.34 -15.15
CA PRO A 164 -0.49 -2.18 -14.98
C PRO A 164 -0.44 -3.28 -16.04
N LYS A 165 0.78 -3.68 -16.42
CA LYS A 165 1.00 -4.87 -17.25
C LYS A 165 0.72 -6.15 -16.47
N ARG A 166 1.02 -6.15 -15.16
CA ARG A 166 0.87 -7.31 -14.27
C ARG A 166 0.30 -6.93 -12.91
N ILE A 167 -0.51 -7.81 -12.36
CA ILE A 167 -0.95 -7.79 -10.97
C ILE A 167 -0.34 -9.00 -10.23
N VAL A 168 0.25 -8.75 -9.06
CA VAL A 168 0.72 -9.81 -8.16
C VAL A 168 -0.25 -9.94 -7.00
N ALA A 169 -0.97 -11.05 -6.94
CA ALA A 169 -1.88 -11.36 -5.84
C ALA A 169 -1.11 -12.01 -4.68
N ILE A 170 -1.01 -11.29 -3.56
CA ILE A 170 -0.31 -11.77 -2.37
C ILE A 170 -1.31 -12.56 -1.50
N GLY A 171 -1.24 -13.88 -1.63
CA GLY A 171 -2.07 -14.84 -0.90
C GLY A 171 -3.29 -15.34 -1.69
N ARG A 172 -3.80 -16.50 -1.24
CA ARG A 172 -4.92 -17.20 -1.89
C ARG A 172 -6.19 -16.35 -1.94
N ASP A 173 -6.54 -15.69 -0.84
CA ASP A 173 -7.76 -14.88 -0.76
C ASP A 173 -7.73 -13.72 -1.76
N ALA A 174 -6.59 -13.03 -1.87
CA ALA A 174 -6.40 -11.96 -2.84
C ALA A 174 -6.51 -12.50 -4.27
N HIS A 175 -5.85 -13.62 -4.57
CA HIS A 175 -5.88 -14.23 -5.90
C HIS A 175 -7.30 -14.65 -6.32
N LEU A 176 -8.04 -15.32 -5.43
CA LEU A 176 -9.43 -15.69 -5.68
C LEU A 176 -10.33 -14.48 -5.90
N ALA A 177 -10.12 -13.41 -5.14
CA ALA A 177 -10.92 -12.20 -5.27
C ALA A 177 -10.64 -11.42 -6.56
N LEU A 178 -9.44 -11.55 -7.12
CA LEU A 178 -9.01 -10.92 -8.37
C LEU A 178 -9.36 -11.74 -9.62
N ALA A 179 -9.99 -12.91 -9.44
CA ALA A 179 -10.47 -13.71 -10.55
C ALA A 179 -11.44 -12.91 -11.41
N GLY A 180 -11.18 -12.87 -12.73
CA GLY A 180 -12.02 -12.16 -13.70
C GLY A 180 -11.55 -10.75 -14.05
N LEU A 181 -10.43 -10.26 -13.50
CA LEU A 181 -9.72 -9.14 -14.10
C LEU A 181 -9.09 -9.56 -15.43
N GLU A 182 -9.09 -8.66 -16.41
CA GLU A 182 -8.48 -8.91 -17.73
C GLU A 182 -6.94 -8.85 -17.68
N THR A 183 -6.38 -8.10 -16.72
CA THR A 183 -4.93 -8.02 -16.49
C THR A 183 -4.39 -9.35 -15.97
N GLU A 184 -3.19 -9.72 -16.42
CA GLU A 184 -2.49 -10.91 -15.92
C GLU A 184 -2.31 -10.85 -14.40
N VAL A 185 -2.80 -11.88 -13.69
CA VAL A 185 -2.67 -12.01 -12.23
C VAL A 185 -1.76 -13.18 -11.87
N THR A 186 -0.58 -12.89 -11.32
CA THR A 186 0.34 -13.90 -10.76
C THR A 186 0.05 -14.09 -9.27
N ALA A 187 -0.19 -15.32 -8.82
CA ALA A 187 -0.38 -15.62 -7.40
C ALA A 187 0.96 -15.88 -6.70
N ILE A 188 1.21 -15.22 -5.57
CA ILE A 188 2.36 -15.46 -4.71
C ILE A 188 1.89 -15.78 -3.29
N ARG A 189 2.58 -16.69 -2.60
CA ARG A 189 2.25 -17.09 -1.23
C ARG A 189 2.36 -15.87 -0.28
N HIS A 190 1.33 -15.63 0.53
CA HIS A 190 1.38 -14.58 1.55
C HIS A 190 2.46 -14.88 2.61
N PRO A 191 3.25 -13.90 3.09
CA PRO A 191 4.38 -14.12 3.98
C PRO A 191 4.00 -14.57 5.41
N SER A 192 2.74 -14.38 5.82
CA SER A 192 2.24 -14.86 7.12
C SER A 192 1.99 -16.38 7.16
N TYR A 193 1.84 -16.91 8.38
CA TYR A 193 1.56 -18.33 8.63
C TYR A 193 2.60 -19.27 7.99
N GLY A 194 3.89 -18.96 8.20
CA GLY A 194 5.01 -19.75 7.70
C GLY A 194 5.35 -19.51 6.23
N GLY A 195 4.60 -18.70 5.48
CA GLY A 195 4.81 -18.48 4.04
C GLY A 195 5.90 -17.49 3.66
N GLN A 196 6.75 -17.06 4.60
CA GLN A 196 7.76 -16.02 4.35
C GLN A 196 8.78 -16.46 3.29
N ARG A 197 9.25 -17.71 3.37
CA ARG A 197 10.26 -18.23 2.44
C ARG A 197 9.71 -18.31 1.01
N GLU A 198 8.52 -18.89 0.85
CA GLU A 198 7.85 -19.01 -0.44
C GLU A 198 7.43 -17.65 -1.02
N PHE A 199 7.11 -16.67 -0.17
CA PHE A 199 6.91 -15.28 -0.61
C PHE A 199 8.20 -14.73 -1.23
N ILE A 200 9.31 -14.78 -0.50
CA ILE A 200 10.59 -14.22 -0.96
C ILE A 200 11.05 -14.91 -2.24
N GLU A 201 11.11 -16.25 -2.25
CA GLU A 201 11.50 -17.05 -3.43
C GLU A 201 10.61 -16.72 -4.63
N GLY A 202 9.28 -16.74 -4.46
CA GLY A 202 8.36 -16.47 -5.55
C GLY A 202 8.46 -15.04 -6.09
N MET A 203 8.73 -14.06 -5.24
CA MET A 203 8.96 -12.68 -5.69
C MET A 203 10.30 -12.54 -6.41
N PHE A 204 11.37 -13.16 -5.92
CA PHE A 204 12.67 -13.09 -6.57
C PHE A 204 12.67 -13.80 -7.92
N ASP A 205 12.03 -14.96 -8.03
CA ASP A 205 11.82 -15.65 -9.30
C ASP A 205 11.03 -14.79 -10.28
N LEU A 206 9.95 -14.15 -9.82
CA LEU A 206 9.10 -13.29 -10.65
C LEU A 206 9.85 -12.06 -11.20
N TYR A 207 10.78 -11.52 -10.42
CA TYR A 207 11.57 -10.33 -10.75
C TYR A 207 12.96 -10.67 -11.31
N GLY A 208 13.33 -11.96 -11.42
CA GLY A 208 14.62 -12.40 -11.92
C GLY A 208 15.82 -12.05 -11.03
N ILE A 209 15.61 -11.97 -9.71
CA ILE A 209 16.66 -11.65 -8.73
C ILE A 209 17.32 -12.94 -8.26
N SER A 210 18.64 -13.04 -8.39
CA SER A 210 19.42 -14.15 -7.86
C SER A 210 20.00 -13.82 -6.47
N ASP A 211 20.25 -14.84 -5.65
CA ASP A 211 20.82 -14.68 -4.30
C ASP A 211 22.23 -14.04 -4.30
N ASP A 212 22.96 -14.13 -5.41
CA ASP A 212 24.30 -13.53 -5.59
C ASP A 212 24.28 -12.00 -5.76
N ASP A 213 23.11 -11.37 -5.96
CA ASP A 213 22.97 -9.91 -5.97
C ASP A 213 22.95 -9.36 -4.54
N SER A 214 24.07 -9.50 -3.82
CA SER A 214 24.27 -8.92 -2.49
C SER A 214 24.48 -7.39 -2.52
N GLN A 215 24.25 -6.74 -3.66
CA GLN A 215 24.27 -5.28 -3.75
C GLN A 215 22.89 -4.76 -3.33
N THR A 216 22.86 -3.91 -2.30
CA THR A 216 21.71 -3.03 -2.07
C THR A 216 21.51 -2.22 -3.34
N PRO A 217 20.41 -2.40 -4.11
CA PRO A 217 20.17 -1.59 -5.29
C PRO A 217 20.09 -0.13 -4.85
N GLU A 218 20.87 0.75 -5.49
CA GLU A 218 20.59 2.18 -5.41
C GLU A 218 19.18 2.40 -5.98
N LEU A 219 18.26 2.91 -5.15
CA LEU A 219 16.87 3.13 -5.57
C LEU A 219 16.86 4.05 -6.80
N PRO A 220 16.18 3.67 -7.90
CA PRO A 220 16.49 4.12 -9.27
C PRO A 220 15.83 5.45 -9.61
N LEU A 221 15.69 6.36 -8.66
CA LEU A 221 15.09 7.67 -8.90
C LEU A 221 15.86 8.72 -8.12
N SER A 222 16.80 9.39 -8.80
CA SER A 222 17.39 10.62 -8.29
C SER A 222 16.27 11.61 -7.96
N PRO A 223 16.27 12.25 -6.77
CA PRO A 223 15.15 13.06 -6.31
C PRO A 223 14.97 14.29 -7.21
N ARG A 224 14.00 14.25 -8.12
CA ARG A 224 13.60 15.42 -8.91
C ARG A 224 12.92 16.50 -8.05
N TYR A 225 12.48 16.16 -6.83
CA TYR A 225 11.73 17.05 -5.95
C TYR A 225 12.55 17.67 -4.79
N ALA A 226 13.86 17.44 -4.70
CA ALA A 226 14.70 18.04 -3.65
C ALA A 226 15.00 19.54 -3.86
N ALA A 227 14.66 20.13 -5.01
CA ALA A 227 15.09 21.48 -5.39
C ALA A 227 14.09 22.62 -5.09
N ALA A 228 13.04 22.39 -4.30
CA ALA A 228 12.01 23.43 -4.02
C ALA A 228 11.89 23.87 -2.55
N ALA A 229 12.86 23.55 -1.69
CA ALA A 229 12.83 23.92 -0.26
C ALA A 229 14.01 24.80 0.21
N SER A 230 14.66 25.54 -0.70
CA SER A 230 15.67 26.56 -0.35
C SER A 230 15.37 27.88 -1.05
N SER A 231 14.33 28.58 -0.63
CA SER A 231 14.17 30.03 -0.85
C SER A 231 12.98 30.57 -0.05
N ALA A 232 13.09 30.56 1.27
CA ALA A 232 12.27 31.39 2.15
C ALA A 232 12.95 31.57 3.51
N LEU A 233 14.08 32.29 3.52
CA LEU A 233 14.63 32.98 4.69
C LEU A 233 15.47 34.15 4.15
N ALA A 234 14.78 35.27 3.93
CA ALA A 234 15.34 36.61 3.90
C ALA A 234 14.41 37.48 4.78
#